data_AF-A0A943NGF8-F1
#
_entry.id   AF-A0A943NGF8-F1
#
_cell.length_a   1.000
_cell.length_b   1.000
_cell.length_c   1.000
_cell.angle_alpha   90.00
_cell.angle_beta   90.00
_cell.angle_gamma   90.00
#
_symmetry.space_group_name_H-M   'P 1'
#
loop_
_entity.id
_entity.type
_entity.pdbx_description
1 polymer ?
#
loop_
_entity_poly.entity_id
_entity_poly.type
_entity_poly.pdbx_seq_one_letter_code
_entity_poly.pdbx_strand_id
1 'polypeptide(L)'
;MGKIADFLAYLESHIGDAYVWGAQGRRVDTMPDVSAWVRKREEGNLIQAARCMRYIKAAKKRPLYAFDCSGLIVHWLLDVKGMIKGDVTANGLYAQCSKQGKIGAWTIEPGDLVFRRKSGEMKHVGVYVGNGYTIEAKGRDVGVVKLPLDKGTWTHQGKHPALAEEAGNKSPERRVFRIESPLQRGEDIRAMQTALNACGYPCGDADGICGRKTVAAVNEFIKNNK
;
A
#
# COMPACT_ATOMS: atom_id res chain seq x y z
N MET A 1 -9.51 6.51 -9.88
CA MET A 1 -8.48 6.61 -8.83
C MET A 1 -7.36 5.63 -9.17
N GLY A 2 -6.12 5.88 -8.73
CA GLY A 2 -5.00 4.96 -8.97
C GLY A 2 -5.19 3.64 -8.23
N LYS A 3 -4.47 2.59 -8.65
CA LYS A 3 -4.59 1.22 -8.09
C LYS A 3 -4.36 1.20 -6.58
N ILE A 4 -3.35 1.92 -6.09
CA ILE A 4 -3.10 2.06 -4.65
C ILE A 4 -4.24 2.80 -3.95
N ALA A 5 -4.72 3.91 -4.52
CA ALA A 5 -5.79 4.69 -3.91
C ALA A 5 -7.07 3.87 -3.73
N ASP A 6 -7.44 3.04 -4.71
CA ASP A 6 -8.56 2.10 -4.61
C ASP A 6 -8.35 1.05 -3.51
N PHE A 7 -7.13 0.51 -3.39
CA PHE A 7 -6.80 -0.47 -2.35
C PHE A 7 -6.88 0.15 -0.95
N LEU A 8 -6.33 1.35 -0.77
CA LEU A 8 -6.39 2.06 0.51
C LEU A 8 -7.84 2.41 0.89
N ALA A 9 -8.65 2.87 -0.07
CA ALA A 9 -10.07 3.13 0.17
C ALA A 9 -10.82 1.86 0.58
N TYR A 10 -10.52 0.72 -0.06
CA TYR A 10 -11.07 -0.57 0.32
C TYR A 10 -10.70 -0.94 1.77
N LEU A 11 -9.43 -0.79 2.17
CA LEU A 11 -8.98 -1.10 3.54
C LEU A 11 -9.66 -0.19 4.58
N GLU A 12 -9.74 1.11 4.31
CA GLU A 12 -10.43 2.08 5.18
C GLU A 12 -11.91 1.72 5.35
N SER A 13 -12.56 1.27 4.26
CA SER A 13 -13.97 0.85 4.29
C SER A 13 -14.21 -0.37 5.18
N HIS A 14 -13.17 -1.15 5.49
CA HIS A 14 -13.25 -2.35 6.32
C HIS A 14 -12.84 -2.12 7.78
N ILE A 15 -12.45 -0.91 8.19
CA ILE A 15 -12.21 -0.60 9.61
C ILE A 15 -13.48 -0.90 10.43
N GLY A 16 -13.32 -1.66 11.52
CA GLY A 16 -14.40 -2.13 12.38
C GLY A 16 -15.04 -3.47 11.99
N ASP A 17 -14.56 -4.12 10.92
CA ASP A 17 -14.96 -5.49 10.59
C ASP A 17 -14.33 -6.52 11.51
N ALA A 18 -14.96 -7.69 11.61
CA ALA A 18 -14.56 -8.75 12.53
C ALA A 18 -13.28 -9.46 12.07
N TYR A 19 -12.57 -10.03 13.05
CA TYR A 19 -11.51 -11.01 12.79
C TYR A 19 -12.04 -12.42 13.03
N VAL A 20 -11.88 -13.32 12.05
CA VAL A 20 -12.08 -14.77 12.19
C VAL A 20 -11.00 -15.48 11.39
N TRP A 21 -10.33 -16.48 11.96
CA TRP A 21 -9.22 -17.15 11.28
C TRP A 21 -9.66 -17.85 9.99
N GLY A 22 -8.88 -17.70 8.92
CA GLY A 22 -9.20 -18.21 7.59
C GLY A 22 -10.38 -17.53 6.90
N ALA A 23 -10.84 -16.37 7.40
CA ALA A 23 -11.89 -15.59 6.76
C ALA A 23 -11.33 -14.62 5.71
N GLN A 24 -12.06 -14.47 4.61
CA GLN A 24 -11.67 -13.66 3.46
C GLN A 24 -12.91 -12.96 2.90
N GLY A 25 -13.35 -11.88 3.57
CA GLY A 25 -14.49 -11.07 3.12
C GLY A 25 -15.86 -11.67 3.35
N ARG A 26 -16.00 -12.60 4.30
CA ARG A 26 -17.30 -13.23 4.56
C ARG A 26 -18.22 -12.27 5.29
N ARG A 27 -19.40 -11.97 4.73
CA ARG A 27 -20.45 -11.20 5.43
C ARG A 27 -21.05 -12.02 6.58
N VAL A 28 -21.06 -11.47 7.78
CA VAL A 28 -21.43 -12.17 9.03
C VAL A 28 -22.63 -11.56 9.77
N ASP A 29 -23.03 -10.31 9.48
CA ASP A 29 -24.20 -9.68 10.12
C ASP A 29 -25.53 -10.36 9.74
N THR A 30 -25.62 -10.94 8.55
CA THR A 30 -26.83 -11.59 8.03
C THR A 30 -26.67 -13.11 7.89
N MET A 31 -25.63 -13.70 8.49
CA MET A 31 -25.36 -15.13 8.36
C MET A 31 -26.25 -15.94 9.33
N PRO A 32 -27.09 -16.87 8.84
CA PRO A 32 -28.04 -17.61 9.69
C PRO A 32 -27.40 -18.41 10.84
N ASP A 33 -26.22 -19.00 10.62
CA ASP A 33 -25.47 -19.74 11.65
C ASP A 33 -24.01 -19.30 11.70
N VAL A 34 -23.81 -18.02 12.04
CA VAL A 34 -22.48 -17.44 12.22
C VAL A 34 -21.68 -18.15 13.32
N SER A 35 -22.34 -18.70 14.34
CA SER A 35 -21.64 -19.41 15.43
C SER A 35 -21.04 -20.73 14.96
N ALA A 36 -21.77 -21.56 14.21
CA ALA A 36 -21.20 -22.80 13.66
C ALA A 36 -20.11 -22.50 12.64
N TRP A 37 -20.30 -21.48 11.80
CA TRP A 37 -19.27 -21.06 10.84
C TRP A 37 -17.98 -20.61 11.55
N VAL A 38 -18.08 -19.78 12.59
CA VAL A 38 -16.92 -19.34 13.40
C VAL A 38 -16.24 -20.54 14.07
N ARG A 39 -17.00 -21.46 14.68
CA ARG A 39 -16.43 -22.66 15.32
C ARG A 39 -15.68 -23.55 14.33
N LYS A 40 -16.24 -23.75 13.14
CA LYS A 40 -15.59 -24.50 12.07
C LYS A 40 -14.29 -23.82 11.63
N ARG A 41 -14.33 -22.49 11.47
CA ARG A 41 -13.15 -21.71 11.10
C ARG A 41 -12.07 -21.80 12.15
N GLU A 42 -12.37 -21.60 13.42
CA GLU A 42 -11.39 -21.69 14.51
C GLU A 42 -11.02 -23.14 14.91
N GLU A 43 -11.20 -24.12 14.01
CA GLU A 43 -10.85 -25.54 14.20
C GLU A 43 -11.41 -26.16 15.49
N GLY A 44 -12.61 -25.74 15.88
CA GLY A 44 -13.24 -26.20 17.13
C GLY A 44 -12.64 -25.60 18.40
N ASN A 45 -11.68 -24.67 18.32
CA ASN A 45 -11.16 -23.94 19.47
C ASN A 45 -12.24 -23.01 20.05
N LEU A 46 -12.94 -23.51 21.07
CA LEU A 46 -14.09 -22.83 21.67
C LEU A 46 -13.73 -21.48 22.30
N ILE A 47 -12.51 -21.32 22.81
CA ILE A 47 -12.05 -20.07 23.41
C ILE A 47 -11.90 -19.00 22.33
N GLN A 48 -11.25 -19.33 21.21
CA GLN A 48 -11.09 -18.37 20.11
C GLN A 48 -12.42 -18.07 19.44
N ALA A 49 -13.27 -19.09 19.24
CA ALA A 49 -14.61 -18.91 18.70
C ALA A 49 -15.46 -17.98 19.58
N ALA A 50 -15.38 -18.12 20.91
CA ALA A 50 -16.08 -17.24 21.85
C ALA A 50 -15.59 -15.78 21.74
N ARG A 51 -14.29 -15.56 21.57
CA ARG A 51 -13.71 -14.21 21.36
C ARG A 51 -14.24 -13.57 20.07
N CYS A 52 -14.23 -14.30 18.96
CA CYS A 52 -14.83 -13.86 17.70
C CYS A 52 -16.31 -13.49 17.88
N MET A 53 -17.09 -14.38 18.49
CA MET A 53 -18.52 -14.17 18.69
C MET A 53 -18.83 -12.99 19.61
N ARG A 54 -17.99 -12.75 20.63
CA ARG A 54 -18.12 -11.56 21.49
C ARG A 54 -17.92 -10.29 20.68
N TYR A 55 -16.91 -10.23 19.83
CA TYR A 55 -16.69 -9.08 18.94
C TYR A 55 -17.85 -8.89 17.97
N ILE A 56 -18.25 -9.95 17.24
CA ILE A 56 -19.33 -9.89 16.24
C ILE A 56 -20.64 -9.38 16.85
N LYS A 57 -21.00 -9.84 18.05
CA LYS A 57 -22.20 -9.40 18.77
C LYS A 57 -22.13 -7.92 19.19
N ALA A 58 -20.95 -7.44 19.59
CA ALA A 58 -20.75 -6.06 20.03
C ALA A 58 -20.54 -5.06 18.88
N ALA A 59 -20.18 -5.54 17.69
CA ALA A 59 -19.87 -4.70 16.55
C ALA A 59 -21.08 -3.89 16.08
N LYS A 60 -20.90 -2.57 15.96
CA LYS A 60 -21.93 -1.62 15.48
C LYS A 60 -21.93 -1.45 13.95
N LYS A 61 -20.81 -1.73 13.29
CA LYS A 61 -20.63 -1.57 11.85
C LYS A 61 -21.58 -2.48 11.07
N ARG A 62 -22.26 -1.96 10.05
CA ARG A 62 -23.09 -2.72 9.10
C ARG A 62 -22.89 -2.18 7.67
N PRO A 63 -22.81 -3.04 6.63
CA PRO A 63 -22.65 -4.50 6.71
C PRO A 63 -21.39 -4.89 7.50
N LEU A 64 -21.41 -6.08 8.12
CA LEU A 64 -20.29 -6.58 8.92
C LEU A 64 -19.64 -7.76 8.18
N TYR A 65 -18.36 -7.63 7.89
CA TYR A 65 -17.55 -8.67 7.28
C TYR A 65 -16.58 -9.28 8.30
N ALA A 66 -16.03 -10.44 7.96
CA ALA A 66 -14.99 -11.11 8.71
C ALA A 66 -13.79 -11.42 7.81
N PHE A 67 -12.60 -11.13 8.34
CA PHE A 67 -11.31 -11.36 7.70
C PHE A 67 -10.32 -12.00 8.68
N ASP A 68 -9.26 -12.62 8.18
CA ASP A 68 -8.02 -12.74 8.93
C ASP A 68 -6.94 -11.79 8.39
N CYS A 69 -5.72 -11.87 8.94
CA CYS A 69 -4.66 -10.92 8.61
C CYS A 69 -4.33 -10.88 7.11
N SER A 70 -4.11 -12.05 6.49
CA SER A 70 -3.86 -12.14 5.05
C SER A 70 -5.14 -12.00 4.25
N GLY A 71 -6.24 -12.58 4.71
CA GLY A 71 -7.54 -12.58 4.05
C GLY A 71 -8.09 -11.18 3.78
N LEU A 72 -7.78 -10.17 4.61
CA LEU A 72 -8.12 -8.77 4.32
C LEU A 72 -7.48 -8.28 3.01
N ILE A 73 -6.22 -8.64 2.78
CA ILE A 73 -5.42 -8.22 1.62
C ILE A 73 -5.73 -9.13 0.42
N VAL A 74 -5.74 -10.45 0.66
CA VAL A 74 -6.01 -11.48 -0.35
C VAL A 74 -7.41 -11.33 -0.92
N HIS A 75 -8.42 -10.99 -0.11
CA HIS A 75 -9.77 -10.75 -0.65
C HIS A 75 -9.76 -9.67 -1.73
N TRP A 76 -9.02 -8.57 -1.51
CA TRP A 76 -8.93 -7.54 -2.54
C TRP A 76 -8.12 -8.00 -3.75
N LEU A 77 -6.94 -8.58 -3.52
CA LEU A 77 -6.04 -9.01 -4.60
C LEU A 77 -6.64 -10.13 -5.45
N LEU A 78 -7.31 -11.10 -4.84
CA LEU A 78 -7.86 -12.28 -5.49
C LEU A 78 -9.32 -12.06 -5.90
N ASP A 79 -10.21 -11.85 -4.93
CA ASP A 79 -11.66 -11.92 -5.17
C ASP A 79 -12.20 -10.65 -5.82
N VAL A 80 -11.67 -9.47 -5.45
CA VAL A 80 -12.12 -8.18 -5.99
C VAL A 80 -11.42 -7.83 -7.31
N LYS A 81 -10.11 -8.09 -7.41
CA LYS A 81 -9.30 -7.62 -8.54
C LYS A 81 -8.69 -8.73 -9.42
N GLY A 82 -8.66 -9.99 -8.99
CA GLY A 82 -8.12 -11.10 -9.80
C GLY A 82 -6.62 -10.99 -10.13
N MET A 83 -5.83 -10.32 -9.29
CA MET A 83 -4.41 -10.03 -9.48
C MET A 83 -3.47 -11.16 -9.01
N ILE A 84 -3.96 -12.09 -8.19
CA ILE A 84 -3.22 -13.29 -7.76
C ILE A 84 -4.02 -14.55 -8.06
N LYS A 85 -3.36 -15.71 -8.06
CA LYS A 85 -3.95 -16.97 -8.55
C LYS A 85 -4.58 -17.86 -7.47
N GLY A 86 -4.43 -17.51 -6.20
CA GLY A 86 -4.95 -18.31 -5.10
C GLY A 86 -4.74 -17.66 -3.74
N ASP A 87 -5.41 -18.24 -2.74
CA ASP A 87 -5.29 -17.82 -1.35
C ASP A 87 -3.87 -18.08 -0.82
N VAL A 88 -3.37 -17.15 -0.01
CA VAL A 88 -2.02 -17.17 0.54
C VAL A 88 -1.98 -16.63 1.96
N THR A 89 -1.14 -17.24 2.78
CA THR A 89 -0.87 -16.78 4.15
C THR A 89 -0.05 -15.49 4.18
N ALA A 90 0.11 -14.88 5.35
CA ALA A 90 1.05 -13.77 5.55
C ALA A 90 2.49 -14.11 5.08
N ASN A 91 2.93 -15.35 5.29
CA ASN A 91 4.23 -15.83 4.79
C ASN A 91 4.26 -15.95 3.27
N GLY A 92 3.15 -16.42 2.66
CA GLY A 92 3.00 -16.47 1.21
C GLY A 92 3.02 -15.07 0.57
N LEU A 93 2.28 -14.11 1.12
CA LEU A 93 2.30 -12.71 0.68
C LEU A 93 3.71 -12.11 0.77
N TYR A 94 4.42 -12.38 1.86
CA TYR A 94 5.81 -11.92 1.99
C TYR A 94 6.69 -12.52 0.89
N ALA A 95 6.62 -13.84 0.66
CA ALA A 95 7.38 -14.53 -0.37
C ALA A 95 7.10 -14.01 -1.80
N GLN A 96 5.88 -13.51 -2.06
CA GLN A 96 5.50 -12.90 -3.34
C GLN A 96 5.97 -11.45 -3.52
N CYS A 97 6.44 -10.80 -2.45
CA CYS A 97 6.92 -9.43 -2.55
C CYS A 97 8.18 -9.33 -3.44
N SER A 98 8.17 -8.39 -4.39
CA SER A 98 9.32 -8.11 -5.27
C SER A 98 10.46 -7.41 -4.53
N LYS A 99 10.15 -6.77 -3.41
CA LYS A 99 11.13 -6.21 -2.47
C LYS A 99 10.77 -6.63 -1.05
N GLN A 100 11.75 -7.14 -0.31
CA GLN A 100 11.60 -7.66 1.05
C GLN A 100 12.71 -7.09 1.94
N GLY A 101 12.41 -6.82 3.21
CA GLY A 101 13.43 -6.36 4.16
C GLY A 101 12.89 -6.15 5.56
N LYS A 102 13.80 -5.86 6.51
CA LYS A 102 13.41 -5.42 7.85
C LYS A 102 12.66 -4.09 7.77
N ILE A 103 11.77 -3.83 8.74
CA ILE A 103 11.11 -2.53 8.85
C ILE A 103 12.17 -1.40 8.85
N GLY A 104 11.97 -0.37 8.03
CA GLY A 104 12.94 0.73 7.87
C GLY A 104 14.11 0.47 6.90
N ALA A 105 14.18 -0.69 6.24
CA ALA A 105 15.18 -0.95 5.19
C ALA A 105 15.04 -0.03 3.95
N TRP A 106 13.87 0.59 3.79
CA TRP A 106 13.59 1.69 2.85
C TRP A 106 12.46 2.54 3.43
N THR A 107 12.31 3.77 2.93
CA THR A 107 11.18 4.64 3.26
C THR A 107 9.87 3.96 2.85
N ILE A 108 9.05 3.63 3.83
CA ILE A 108 7.79 2.94 3.61
C ILE A 108 6.79 3.85 2.87
N GLU A 109 6.12 3.31 1.86
CA GLU A 109 5.17 4.03 1.00
C GLU A 109 3.76 3.45 1.13
N PRO A 110 2.69 4.26 0.99
CA PRO A 110 1.32 3.75 1.05
C PRO A 110 1.11 2.58 0.09
N GLY A 111 0.55 1.48 0.60
CA GLY A 111 0.41 0.22 -0.12
C GLY A 111 1.49 -0.82 0.20
N ASP A 112 2.62 -0.42 0.81
CA ASP A 112 3.62 -1.36 1.30
C ASP A 112 3.02 -2.25 2.39
N LEU A 113 3.34 -3.55 2.33
CA LEU A 113 2.93 -4.52 3.33
C LEU A 113 3.91 -4.51 4.50
N VAL A 114 3.40 -4.64 5.72
CA VAL A 114 4.18 -4.75 6.96
C VAL A 114 3.89 -6.09 7.63
N PHE A 115 4.92 -6.72 8.19
CA PHE A 115 4.84 -8.11 8.65
C PHE A 115 5.40 -8.27 10.06
N ARG A 116 4.86 -9.25 10.80
CA ARG A 116 5.41 -9.72 12.07
C ARG A 116 5.94 -11.13 11.91
N ARG A 117 7.25 -11.28 12.08
CA ARG A 117 7.96 -12.55 12.06
C ARG A 117 7.93 -13.23 13.44
N LYS A 118 7.60 -14.51 13.49
CA LYS A 118 7.69 -15.35 14.69
C LYS A 118 8.07 -16.78 14.29
N SER A 119 9.04 -17.36 14.99
CA SER A 119 9.53 -18.73 14.75
C SER A 119 9.91 -18.99 13.29
N GLY A 120 10.64 -18.05 12.68
CA GLY A 120 11.15 -18.19 11.31
C GLY A 120 10.23 -17.68 10.21
N GLU A 121 8.92 -17.56 10.45
CA GLU A 121 7.90 -17.26 9.43
C GLU A 121 7.18 -15.93 9.68
N MET A 122 6.62 -15.33 8.64
CA MET A 122 5.69 -14.20 8.80
C MET A 122 4.33 -14.72 9.26
N LYS A 123 3.97 -14.43 10.51
CA LYS A 123 2.72 -14.89 11.14
C LYS A 123 1.59 -13.87 11.09
N HIS A 124 1.90 -12.63 10.72
CA HIS A 124 0.93 -11.56 10.66
C HIS A 124 1.33 -10.56 9.59
N VAL A 125 0.32 -9.94 8.97
CA VAL A 125 0.50 -8.91 7.93
C VAL A 125 -0.50 -7.77 8.15
N GLY A 126 -0.09 -6.58 7.75
CA GLY A 126 -0.92 -5.39 7.60
C GLY A 126 -0.43 -4.55 6.43
N VAL A 127 -1.07 -3.40 6.22
CA VAL A 127 -0.74 -2.49 5.11
C VAL A 127 -0.43 -1.12 5.68
N TYR A 128 0.66 -0.50 5.24
CA TYR A 128 0.91 0.91 5.51
C TYR A 128 0.04 1.77 4.61
N VAL A 129 -0.73 2.69 5.20
CA VAL A 129 -1.75 3.49 4.50
C VAL A 129 -1.39 4.97 4.39
N GLY A 130 -0.14 5.32 4.72
CA GLY A 130 0.35 6.70 4.72
C GLY A 130 0.24 7.38 6.09
N ASN A 131 0.88 8.55 6.19
CA ASN A 131 0.87 9.42 7.37
C ASN A 131 1.23 8.72 8.69
N GLY A 132 2.10 7.70 8.65
CA GLY A 132 2.50 6.97 9.86
C GLY A 132 1.47 5.95 10.35
N TYR A 133 0.47 5.57 9.55
CA TYR A 133 -0.58 4.62 9.95
C TYR A 133 -0.54 3.30 9.16
N THR A 134 -1.05 2.26 9.81
CA THR A 134 -1.26 0.92 9.24
C THR A 134 -2.69 0.47 9.44
N ILE A 135 -3.20 -0.35 8.52
CA ILE A 135 -4.46 -1.10 8.69
C ILE A 135 -4.13 -2.60 8.77
N GLU A 136 -4.69 -3.28 9.77
CA GLU A 136 -4.54 -4.72 9.97
C GLU A 136 -5.84 -5.34 10.47
N ALA A 137 -6.14 -6.58 10.04
CA ALA A 137 -7.07 -7.45 10.77
C ALA A 137 -6.32 -8.02 11.98
N LYS A 138 -6.40 -7.34 13.13
CA LYS A 138 -5.45 -7.48 14.25
C LYS A 138 -5.66 -8.76 15.06
N GLY A 139 -6.89 -9.23 15.20
CA GLY A 139 -7.22 -10.41 15.99
C GLY A 139 -8.64 -10.42 16.54
N ARG A 140 -9.04 -11.55 17.11
CA ARG A 140 -10.43 -11.90 17.47
C ARG A 140 -11.16 -10.85 18.32
N ASP A 141 -10.45 -10.19 19.24
CA ASP A 141 -11.06 -9.20 20.15
C ASP A 141 -11.09 -7.77 19.59
N VAL A 142 -10.46 -7.53 18.44
CA VAL A 142 -10.19 -6.17 17.93
C VAL A 142 -10.73 -5.96 16.52
N GLY A 143 -10.70 -6.99 15.68
CA GLY A 143 -11.13 -6.89 14.28
C GLY A 143 -10.13 -6.14 13.40
N VAL A 144 -10.64 -5.49 12.36
CA VAL A 144 -9.88 -4.63 11.45
C VAL A 144 -9.75 -3.24 12.05
N VAL A 145 -8.52 -2.76 12.19
CA VAL A 145 -8.23 -1.48 12.84
C VAL A 145 -7.14 -0.70 12.12
N LYS A 146 -7.20 0.63 12.26
CA LYS A 146 -6.15 1.55 11.87
C LYS A 146 -5.36 1.96 13.10
N LEU A 147 -4.05 1.73 13.08
CA LEU A 147 -3.14 2.03 14.19
C LEU A 147 -1.86 2.70 13.70
N PRO A 148 -1.22 3.54 14.53
CA PRO A 148 0.10 4.08 14.22
C PRO A 148 1.12 2.98 13.94
N LEU A 149 1.97 3.20 12.94
CA LEU A 149 3.03 2.27 12.52
C LEU A 149 4.00 1.98 13.67
N ASP A 150 4.36 3.01 14.45
CA ASP A 150 5.31 2.94 15.57
C ASP A 150 4.75 2.20 16.81
N LYS A 151 3.42 2.09 16.93
CA LYS A 151 2.75 1.27 17.95
C LYS A 151 2.65 -0.20 17.55
N GLY A 152 2.97 -0.54 16.30
CA GLY A 152 3.00 -1.92 15.84
C GLY A 152 4.32 -2.61 16.17
N THR A 153 4.25 -3.90 16.52
CA THR A 153 5.44 -4.78 16.66
C THR A 153 5.90 -5.34 15.31
N TRP A 154 5.93 -4.49 14.28
CA TRP A 154 6.32 -4.85 12.92
C TRP A 154 7.81 -5.16 12.86
N THR A 155 8.20 -6.24 12.17
CA THR A 155 9.61 -6.63 12.05
C THR A 155 10.11 -6.54 10.62
N HIS A 156 9.22 -6.68 9.63
CA HIS A 156 9.57 -6.67 8.21
C HIS A 156 8.59 -5.82 7.41
N GLN A 157 9.01 -5.42 6.22
CA GLN A 157 8.21 -4.74 5.21
C GLN A 157 8.44 -5.39 3.84
N GLY A 158 7.46 -5.25 2.95
CA GLY A 158 7.52 -5.81 1.61
C GLY A 158 6.71 -5.02 0.59
N LYS A 159 7.20 -4.94 -0.64
CA LYS A 159 6.48 -4.40 -1.79
C LYS A 159 5.87 -5.54 -2.60
N HIS A 160 4.55 -5.64 -2.61
CA HIS A 160 3.88 -6.64 -3.41
C HIS A 160 3.73 -6.15 -4.86
N PRO A 161 4.14 -6.92 -5.89
CA PRO A 161 4.14 -6.46 -7.27
C PRO A 161 2.74 -6.10 -7.79
N ALA A 162 1.68 -6.78 -7.33
CA ALA A 162 0.30 -6.43 -7.68
C ALA A 162 -0.14 -5.04 -7.14
N LEU A 163 0.56 -4.53 -6.12
CA LEU A 163 0.34 -3.22 -5.52
C LEU A 163 1.39 -2.20 -5.97
N ALA A 164 2.29 -2.56 -6.89
CA ALA A 164 3.11 -1.55 -7.54
C ALA A 164 2.21 -0.68 -8.44
N GLU A 165 2.37 0.63 -8.34
CA GLU A 165 1.92 1.52 -9.41
C GLU A 165 2.62 1.07 -10.69
N GLU A 166 1.85 0.92 -11.78
CA GLU A 166 2.44 0.53 -13.05
C GLU A 166 3.43 1.60 -13.47
N ALA A 167 4.53 1.21 -14.11
CA ALA A 167 5.54 2.14 -14.64
C ALA A 167 5.01 2.99 -15.82
N GLY A 168 3.70 3.27 -15.86
CA GLY A 168 3.03 4.14 -16.82
C GLY A 168 2.87 5.53 -16.22
N ASN A 169 3.67 6.48 -16.72
CA ASN A 169 3.57 7.91 -16.49
C ASN A 169 3.42 8.32 -15.01
N LYS A 170 4.51 8.18 -14.24
CA LYS A 170 4.79 9.25 -13.29
C LYS A 170 4.88 10.53 -14.12
N SER A 171 3.81 11.33 -14.12
CA SER A 171 3.95 12.74 -14.49
C SER A 171 5.13 13.25 -13.68
N PRO A 172 6.20 13.75 -14.32
CA PRO A 172 7.40 14.11 -13.58
C PRO A 172 6.97 15.02 -12.43
N GLU A 173 7.40 14.67 -11.20
CA GLU A 173 7.18 15.53 -10.04
C GLU A 173 7.52 16.95 -10.47
N ARG A 174 6.61 17.90 -10.20
CA ARG A 174 6.79 19.30 -10.59
C ARG A 174 8.07 19.82 -9.95
N ARG A 175 9.17 19.75 -10.69
CA ARG A 175 10.50 20.03 -10.19
C ARG A 175 10.80 21.50 -10.42
N VAL A 176 11.05 22.21 -9.32
CA VAL A 176 11.46 23.61 -9.37
C VAL A 176 12.94 23.65 -9.70
N PHE A 177 13.28 24.03 -10.92
CA PHE A 177 14.65 24.37 -11.29
C PHE A 177 14.96 25.77 -10.75
N ARG A 178 16.08 25.93 -10.06
CA ARG A 178 16.58 27.23 -9.59
C ARG A 178 17.89 27.53 -10.28
N ILE A 179 17.98 28.71 -10.87
CA ILE A 179 19.21 29.19 -11.49
C ILE A 179 20.08 29.78 -10.39
N GLU A 180 20.86 28.92 -9.71
CA GLU A 180 21.77 29.28 -8.62
C GLU A 180 23.23 28.92 -9.00
N SER A 181 24.21 29.53 -8.32
CA SER A 181 25.64 29.17 -8.44
C SER A 181 26.02 28.27 -7.27
N PRO A 182 26.70 27.12 -7.49
CA PRO A 182 27.20 26.60 -8.76
C PRO A 182 26.09 26.05 -9.66
N LEU A 183 26.33 26.09 -10.98
CA LEU A 183 25.37 25.68 -12.00
C LEU A 183 24.85 24.26 -11.75
N GLN A 184 23.53 24.08 -11.83
CA GLN A 184 22.89 22.78 -11.66
C GLN A 184 23.32 21.80 -12.75
N ARG A 185 23.58 20.55 -12.36
CA ARG A 185 23.96 19.44 -13.25
C ARG A 185 23.16 18.19 -12.94
N GLY A 186 22.91 17.34 -13.93
CA GLY A 186 22.33 16.00 -13.76
C GLY A 186 21.33 15.60 -14.86
N GLU A 187 20.80 14.38 -14.74
CA GLU A 187 19.82 13.82 -15.69
C GLU A 187 18.56 14.68 -15.83
N ASP A 188 18.15 15.38 -14.77
CA ASP A 188 16.97 16.23 -14.81
C ASP A 188 17.18 17.48 -15.69
N ILE A 189 18.42 18.01 -15.69
CA ILE A 189 18.79 19.12 -16.56
C ILE A 189 18.85 18.65 -18.01
N ARG A 190 19.33 17.42 -18.24
CA ARG A 190 19.35 16.80 -19.56
C ARG A 190 17.93 16.63 -20.10
N ALA A 191 17.02 16.10 -19.28
CA ALA A 191 15.61 15.94 -19.63
C ALA A 191 14.94 17.29 -19.95
N MET A 192 15.20 18.32 -19.14
CA MET A 192 14.71 19.68 -19.40
C MET A 192 15.26 20.25 -20.72
N GLN A 193 16.56 20.10 -20.99
CA GLN A 193 17.20 20.53 -22.24
C GLN A 193 16.58 19.82 -23.46
N THR A 194 16.39 18.50 -23.39
CA THR A 194 15.71 17.72 -24.44
C THR A 194 14.30 18.25 -24.69
N ALA A 195 13.53 18.51 -23.64
CA ALA A 195 12.16 19.02 -23.76
C ALA A 195 12.12 20.44 -24.36
N LEU A 196 12.99 21.34 -23.92
CA LEU A 196 13.08 22.71 -24.47
C LEU A 196 13.41 22.69 -25.96
N ASN A 197 14.42 21.92 -26.37
CA ASN A 197 14.77 21.74 -27.78
C ASN A 197 13.58 21.19 -28.59
N ALA A 198 12.88 20.20 -28.07
CA ALA A 198 11.70 19.62 -28.73
C ALA A 198 10.54 20.61 -28.86
N CYS A 199 10.38 21.51 -27.89
CA CYS A 199 9.41 22.60 -27.91
C CYS A 199 9.85 23.81 -28.75
N GLY A 200 11.00 23.74 -29.43
CA GLY A 200 11.50 24.82 -30.30
C GLY A 200 12.31 25.90 -29.58
N TYR A 201 12.76 25.67 -28.34
CA TYR A 201 13.60 26.57 -27.55
C TYR A 201 15.03 26.02 -27.50
N PRO A 202 15.93 26.43 -28.42
CA PRO A 202 17.23 25.80 -28.58
C PRO A 202 18.16 26.09 -27.40
N CYS A 203 18.48 25.06 -26.61
CA CYS A 203 19.40 25.14 -25.48
C CYS A 203 20.80 24.55 -25.76
N GLY A 204 21.05 24.06 -26.97
CA GLY A 204 22.24 23.30 -27.33
C GLY A 204 22.10 21.80 -27.00
N ASP A 205 23.22 21.08 -26.97
CA ASP A 205 23.23 19.65 -26.65
C ASP A 205 22.66 19.40 -25.24
N ALA A 206 21.88 18.34 -25.09
CA ALA A 206 21.34 17.91 -23.81
C ALA A 206 22.44 17.22 -22.99
N ASP A 207 23.42 18.00 -22.52
CA ASP A 207 24.59 17.54 -21.79
C ASP A 207 24.35 17.38 -20.28
N GLY A 208 23.22 17.86 -19.78
CA GLY A 208 22.86 17.85 -18.36
C GLY A 208 23.53 18.95 -17.55
N ILE A 209 24.04 20.02 -18.18
CA ILE A 209 24.67 21.16 -17.52
C ILE A 209 23.85 22.43 -17.80
N CYS A 210 23.38 23.09 -16.74
CA CYS A 210 22.54 24.29 -16.87
C CYS A 210 23.40 25.52 -17.23
N GLY A 211 23.86 25.59 -18.47
CA GLY A 211 24.69 26.68 -18.98
C GLY A 211 23.89 27.90 -19.45
N ARG A 212 24.61 28.92 -19.97
CA ARG A 212 24.00 30.18 -20.45
C ARG A 212 22.92 29.95 -21.52
N LYS A 213 23.12 28.99 -22.42
CA LYS A 213 22.15 28.63 -23.48
C LYS A 213 20.88 28.00 -22.91
N THR A 214 21.01 27.12 -21.92
CA THR A 214 19.87 26.53 -21.20
C THR A 214 19.06 27.58 -20.46
N VAL A 215 19.73 28.52 -19.78
CA VAL A 215 19.05 29.65 -19.12
C VAL A 215 18.29 30.54 -20.11
N ALA A 216 18.88 30.84 -21.27
CA ALA A 216 18.23 31.62 -22.32
C ALA A 216 16.95 30.93 -22.85
N ALA A 217 17.04 29.63 -23.18
CA ALA A 217 15.91 28.84 -23.65
C ALA A 217 14.78 28.75 -22.61
N VAL A 218 15.10 28.57 -21.33
CA VAL A 218 14.10 28.57 -20.24
C VAL A 218 13.39 29.92 -20.14
N ASN A 219 14.13 31.04 -20.20
CA ASN A 219 13.54 32.38 -20.11
C ASN A 219 12.61 32.67 -21.29
N GLU A 220 12.99 32.22 -22.49
CA GLU A 220 12.17 32.35 -23.70
C GLU A 220 10.90 31.49 -23.60
N PHE A 221 11.02 30.25 -23.13
CA PHE A 221 9.89 29.37 -22.85
C PHE A 221 8.91 30.00 -21.86
N ILE A 222 9.40 30.56 -20.75
CA ILE A 222 8.57 31.24 -19.75
C ILE A 222 7.87 32.46 -20.34
N LYS A 223 8.56 33.25 -21.17
CA LYS A 223 7.99 34.45 -21.80
C LYS A 223 6.84 34.10 -22.75
N ASN A 224 6.96 33.00 -23.49
CA ASN A 224 5.99 32.59 -24.50
C ASN A 224 4.80 31.79 -23.93
N ASN A 225 4.85 31.37 -22.67
CA ASN A 225 3.82 30.54 -22.02
C ASN A 225 3.28 31.20 -20.73
N LYS A 226 3.24 32.54 -20.69
CA LYS A 226 2.63 33.34 -19.61
C LYS A 226 1.17 33.65 -19.87
#